data_AF-A0A1W2GYC2-F1
#
_entry.id   AF-A0A1W2GYC2-F1
#
_cell.length_a   1.000
_cell.length_b   1.000
_cell.length_c   1.000
_cell.angle_alpha   90.00
_cell.angle_beta   90.00
_cell.angle_gamma   90.00
#
_symmetry.space_group_name_H-M   'P 1'
#
loop_
_entity.id
_entity.type
_entity.pdbx_description
1 polymer ?
#
loop_
_entity_poly.entity_id
_entity_poly.type
_entity_poly.pdbx_seq_one_letter_code
_entity_poly.pdbx_strand_id
1 'polypeptide(L)'
;MKNHLLLFFVFSLFFFNQVQAQTATDFVKLDAYFEKMVQDWDVPGASIGIVKDGQLVFTGNYGTKEVGKNEKPDSNTLDAISSNSKAFTSAIIGMLVQEGKMGWNDKVKDYLPYFSLYGDPWISANVTIRDLLSHRVGLGTCSGDVIWYKSEADAEELKPKKIR
;
A
#
# COMPACT_ATOMS: atom_id res chain seq x y z
N MET A 1 50.29 -33.34 -26.33
CA MET A 1 49.83 -33.27 -24.91
C MET A 1 50.17 -31.95 -24.21
N LYS A 2 51.32 -31.32 -24.44
CA LYS A 2 51.73 -30.08 -23.74
C LYS A 2 50.88 -28.83 -24.10
N ASN A 3 50.39 -28.71 -25.33
CA ASN A 3 49.63 -27.53 -25.78
C ASN A 3 48.17 -27.51 -25.29
N HIS A 4 47.58 -28.68 -25.02
CA HIS A 4 46.21 -28.76 -24.47
C HIS A 4 46.17 -28.39 -22.99
N LEU A 5 47.25 -28.66 -22.25
CA LEU A 5 47.38 -28.28 -20.84
C LEU A 5 47.46 -26.76 -20.67
N LEU A 6 48.16 -26.08 -21.59
CA LEU A 6 48.28 -24.61 -21.62
C LEU A 6 46.93 -23.94 -21.97
N LEU A 7 46.19 -24.50 -22.93
CA LEU A 7 44.84 -24.03 -23.30
C LEU A 7 43.84 -24.20 -22.16
N PHE A 8 43.91 -25.29 -21.40
CA PHE A 8 43.07 -25.51 -20.21
C PHE A 8 43.37 -24.50 -19.09
N PHE A 9 44.64 -24.14 -18.92
CA PHE A 9 45.07 -23.16 -17.93
C PHE A 9 44.60 -21.73 -18.27
N VAL A 10 44.67 -21.35 -19.55
CA VAL A 10 44.15 -20.05 -20.03
C VAL A 10 42.62 -20.00 -19.93
N PHE A 11 41.91 -21.10 -20.22
CA PHE A 11 40.46 -21.18 -20.06
C PHE A 11 40.01 -21.05 -18.59
N SER A 12 40.77 -21.63 -17.66
CA SER A 12 40.54 -21.49 -16.20
C SER A 12 40.72 -20.07 -15.68
N LEU A 13 41.61 -19.26 -16.29
CA LEU A 13 41.85 -17.87 -15.90
C LEU A 13 40.70 -16.94 -16.33
N PHE A 14 39.95 -17.28 -17.37
CA PHE A 14 38.77 -16.50 -17.80
C PHE A 14 37.52 -16.75 -16.94
N PHE A 15 37.42 -17.91 -16.28
CA PHE A 15 36.31 -18.25 -15.37
C PHE A 15 36.47 -17.68 -13.95
N PHE A 16 37.59 -17.03 -13.63
CA PHE A 16 37.86 -16.38 -12.34
C PHE A 16 37.51 -14.89 -12.31
N ASN A 17 36.80 -14.37 -13.32
CA ASN A 17 36.16 -13.07 -13.18
C ASN A 17 35.07 -13.20 -12.13
N GLN A 18 35.36 -12.65 -10.95
CA GLN A 18 34.38 -12.55 -9.88
C GLN A 18 33.11 -11.93 -10.43
N VAL A 19 32.05 -12.72 -10.45
CA VAL A 19 30.69 -12.21 -10.48
C VAL A 19 30.57 -11.34 -9.24
N GLN A 20 30.70 -10.02 -9.40
CA GLN A 20 30.29 -9.11 -8.34
C GLN A 20 28.78 -9.29 -8.20
N ALA A 21 28.40 -10.05 -7.19
CA ALA A 21 27.04 -10.05 -6.68
C ALA A 21 26.66 -8.61 -6.31
N GLN A 22 25.37 -8.31 -6.37
CA GLN A 22 24.83 -7.09 -5.76
C GLN A 22 25.38 -6.98 -4.34
N THR A 23 26.13 -5.91 -4.06
CA THR A 23 26.55 -5.56 -2.69
C THR A 23 25.31 -5.58 -1.79
N ALA A 24 25.45 -6.16 -0.59
CA ALA A 24 24.39 -6.14 0.41
C ALA A 24 23.87 -4.71 0.59
N THR A 25 22.55 -4.57 0.76
CA THR A 25 21.91 -3.27 0.96
C THR A 25 22.52 -2.56 2.17
N ASP A 26 22.99 -1.34 1.96
CA ASP A 26 23.60 -0.51 3.00
C ASP A 26 22.50 0.23 3.77
N PHE A 27 21.94 -0.44 4.78
CA PHE A 27 20.86 0.12 5.59
C PHE A 27 21.29 1.31 6.45
N VAL A 28 22.59 1.46 6.75
CA VAL A 28 23.10 2.62 7.48
C VAL A 28 22.99 3.88 6.63
N LYS A 29 23.31 3.79 5.34
CA LYS A 29 23.11 4.91 4.40
C LYS A 29 21.63 5.25 4.20
N LEU A 30 20.77 4.23 4.13
CA LEU A 30 19.32 4.44 4.04
C LEU A 30 18.77 5.14 5.28
N ASP A 31 19.19 4.72 6.48
CA ASP A 31 18.78 5.32 7.74
C ASP A 31 19.13 6.83 7.80
N ALA A 32 20.38 7.16 7.47
CA ALA A 32 20.83 8.55 7.38
C ALA A 32 20.09 9.35 6.30
N TYR A 33 19.75 8.72 5.18
CA TYR A 33 18.96 9.35 4.12
C TYR A 33 17.54 9.68 4.59
N PHE A 34 16.88 8.78 5.30
CA PHE A 34 15.51 9.01 5.79
C PHE A 34 15.45 10.05 6.91
N GLU A 35 16.44 10.08 7.80
CA GLU A 35 16.58 11.19 8.77
C GLU A 35 16.70 12.53 8.06
N LYS A 36 17.51 12.60 6.99
CA LYS A 36 17.63 13.81 6.16
C LYS A 36 16.33 14.13 5.41
N MET A 37 15.61 13.13 4.92
CA MET A 37 14.34 13.31 4.19
C MET A 37 13.30 14.04 5.06
N VAL A 38 13.18 13.66 6.33
CA VAL A 38 12.24 14.34 7.25
C VAL A 38 12.54 15.85 7.34
N GLN A 39 13.81 16.21 7.36
CA GLN A 39 14.26 17.61 7.39
C GLN A 39 14.06 18.31 6.04
N ASP A 40 14.42 17.66 4.93
CA ASP A 40 14.34 18.21 3.58
C ASP A 40 12.90 18.54 3.15
N TRP A 41 11.94 17.75 3.62
CA TRP A 41 10.51 17.85 3.27
C TRP A 41 9.67 18.56 4.32
N ASP A 42 10.28 19.02 5.41
CA ASP A 42 9.60 19.66 6.55
C ASP A 42 8.38 18.87 7.05
N VAL A 43 8.53 17.55 7.12
CA VAL A 43 7.49 16.67 7.67
C VAL A 43 7.75 16.45 9.17
N PRO A 44 6.73 16.43 10.04
CA PRO A 44 6.95 16.29 11.48
C PRO A 44 7.63 14.98 11.86
N GLY A 45 7.27 13.88 11.20
CA GLY A 45 7.86 12.56 11.42
C GLY A 45 7.46 11.57 10.34
N ALA A 46 8.15 10.42 10.31
CA ALA A 46 7.90 9.35 9.36
C ALA A 46 8.27 7.99 9.95
N SER A 47 7.44 6.98 9.68
CA SER A 47 7.67 5.58 10.01
C SER A 47 7.88 4.79 8.72
N ILE A 48 9.01 4.10 8.57
CA ILE A 48 9.43 3.44 7.33
C ILE A 48 9.73 1.98 7.60
N GLY A 49 9.18 1.09 6.78
CA GLY A 49 9.48 -0.34 6.78
C GLY A 49 9.79 -0.84 5.36
N ILE A 50 10.81 -1.69 5.22
CA ILE A 50 11.17 -2.34 3.94
C ILE A 50 10.99 -3.84 4.09
N VAL A 51 10.14 -4.42 3.24
CA VAL A 51 9.90 -5.86 3.18
C VAL A 51 10.54 -6.43 1.92
N LYS A 52 11.35 -7.48 2.07
CA LYS A 52 11.96 -8.24 0.98
C LYS A 52 11.79 -9.72 1.25
N ASP A 53 11.33 -10.47 0.25
CA ASP A 53 11.12 -11.92 0.33
C ASP A 53 10.24 -12.33 1.53
N GLY A 54 9.20 -11.53 1.81
CA GLY A 54 8.28 -11.73 2.93
C GLY A 54 8.85 -11.38 4.31
N GLN A 55 10.08 -10.87 4.39
CA GLN A 55 10.75 -10.51 5.64
C GLN A 55 10.92 -9.00 5.75
N LEU A 56 10.66 -8.47 6.94
CA LEU A 56 10.97 -7.08 7.27
C LEU A 56 12.48 -6.94 7.45
N VAL A 57 13.14 -6.33 6.46
CA VAL A 57 14.61 -6.20 6.43
C VAL A 57 15.11 -4.86 6.97
N PHE A 58 14.21 -3.89 7.16
CA PHE A 58 14.52 -2.58 7.72
C PHE A 58 13.29 -1.94 8.35
N THR A 59 13.50 -1.23 9.46
CA THR A 59 12.52 -0.34 10.09
C THR A 59 13.21 0.91 10.62
N GLY A 60 12.62 2.08 10.40
CA GLY A 60 13.11 3.34 10.94
C GLY A 60 11.96 4.28 11.31
N ASN A 61 12.13 5.02 12.41
CA ASN A 61 11.16 5.99 12.90
C ASN A 61 11.88 7.33 13.11
N TYR A 62 11.42 8.37 12.44
CA TYR A 62 12.12 9.65 12.29
C TYR A 62 11.22 10.80 12.73
N GLY A 63 11.82 11.90 13.17
CA GLY A 63 11.10 13.10 13.61
C GLY A 63 10.28 12.86 14.89
N THR A 64 9.09 13.46 14.96
CA THR A 64 8.21 13.47 16.15
C THR A 64 6.78 13.06 15.80
N LYS A 65 6.05 12.51 16.78
CA LYS A 65 4.64 12.09 16.64
C LYS A 65 3.67 13.27 16.55
N GLU A 66 4.06 14.41 17.13
CA GLU A 66 3.21 15.58 17.24
C GLU A 66 4.04 16.85 17.10
N VAL A 67 3.53 17.79 16.30
CA VAL A 67 4.16 19.09 16.08
C VAL A 67 4.30 19.84 17.41
N GLY A 68 5.51 20.31 17.71
CA GLY A 68 5.81 21.01 18.96
C GLY A 68 6.12 20.09 20.15
N LYS A 69 6.04 18.77 19.99
CA LYS A 69 6.51 17.78 20.98
C LYS A 69 7.78 17.09 20.49
N ASN A 70 8.57 16.58 21.43
CA ASN A 70 9.83 15.88 21.15
C ASN A 70 9.71 14.34 21.16
N GLU A 71 8.49 13.81 21.29
CA GLU A 71 8.30 12.37 21.35
C GLU A 71 8.46 11.75 19.96
N LYS A 72 9.39 10.79 19.83
CA LYS A 72 9.61 10.06 18.58
C LYS A 72 8.51 9.03 18.31
N PRO A 73 8.17 8.77 17.03
CA PRO A 73 7.35 7.62 16.67
C PRO A 73 8.06 6.30 16.99
N ASP A 74 7.27 5.27 17.19
CA ASP A 74 7.72 3.90 17.44
C ASP A 74 6.87 2.89 16.64
N SER A 75 7.16 1.60 16.80
CA SER A 75 6.46 0.53 16.09
C SER A 75 4.97 0.40 16.41
N ASN A 76 4.48 1.08 17.44
CA ASN A 76 3.07 1.06 17.87
C ASN A 76 2.35 2.38 17.53
N THR A 77 3.05 3.33 16.92
CA THR A 77 2.46 4.59 16.50
C THR A 77 1.51 4.36 15.33
N LEU A 78 0.29 4.89 15.44
CA LEU A 78 -0.75 4.75 14.42
C LEU A 78 -0.90 6.05 13.63
N ASP A 79 -0.70 5.96 12.32
CA ASP A 79 -0.87 7.05 11.38
C ASP A 79 -2.15 6.89 10.54
N ALA A 80 -2.76 8.00 10.15
CA ALA A 80 -3.89 8.01 9.24
C ALA A 80 -3.42 7.68 7.81
N ILE A 81 -3.47 6.40 7.42
CA ILE A 81 -2.95 5.89 6.15
C ILE A 81 -3.74 6.32 4.88
N SER A 82 -4.84 7.05 5.06
CA SER A 82 -5.62 7.65 3.97
C SER A 82 -5.97 6.66 2.84
N SER A 83 -5.65 6.98 1.58
CA SER A 83 -5.99 6.14 0.42
C SER A 83 -5.34 4.75 0.42
N ASN A 84 -4.34 4.48 1.27
CA ASN A 84 -3.79 3.13 1.43
C ASN A 84 -4.85 2.14 1.94
N SER A 85 -5.88 2.61 2.66
CA SER A 85 -7.03 1.80 3.08
C SER A 85 -7.75 1.11 1.90
N LYS A 86 -7.70 1.67 0.69
CA LYS A 86 -8.32 1.08 -0.51
C LYS A 86 -7.69 -0.26 -0.90
N ALA A 87 -6.40 -0.45 -0.62
CA ALA A 87 -5.71 -1.72 -0.87
C ALA A 87 -6.27 -2.82 0.03
N PHE A 88 -6.52 -2.52 1.31
CA PHE A 88 -7.13 -3.47 2.25
C PHE A 88 -8.55 -3.84 1.84
N THR A 89 -9.39 -2.84 1.50
CA THR A 89 -10.75 -3.10 1.02
C THR A 89 -10.75 -3.98 -0.24
N SER A 90 -9.88 -3.67 -1.21
CA SER A 90 -9.73 -4.47 -2.43
C SER A 90 -9.28 -5.90 -2.14
N ALA A 91 -8.33 -6.09 -1.21
CA ALA A 91 -7.86 -7.41 -0.81
C ALA A 91 -8.96 -8.24 -0.14
N ILE A 92 -9.73 -7.65 0.78
CA ILE A 92 -10.86 -8.32 1.43
C ILE A 92 -11.91 -8.75 0.39
N ILE A 93 -12.26 -7.89 -0.56
CA ILE A 93 -13.16 -8.26 -1.66
C ILE A 93 -12.55 -9.37 -2.51
N GLY A 94 -11.25 -9.31 -2.81
CA GLY A 94 -10.54 -10.38 -3.52
C GLY A 94 -10.60 -11.73 -2.82
N MET A 95 -10.48 -11.75 -1.48
CA MET A 95 -10.66 -12.96 -0.68
C MET A 95 -12.09 -13.50 -0.79
N LEU A 96 -13.11 -12.64 -0.70
CA LEU A 96 -14.52 -13.05 -0.87
C LEU A 96 -14.79 -13.63 -2.26
N VAL A 97 -14.16 -13.05 -3.30
CA VAL A 97 -14.25 -13.58 -4.66
C VAL A 97 -13.55 -14.94 -4.78
N GLN A 98 -12.36 -15.09 -4.19
CA GLN A 98 -11.65 -16.36 -4.15
C GLN A 98 -12.45 -17.45 -3.41
N GLU A 99 -13.18 -17.09 -2.36
CA GLU A 99 -14.07 -17.97 -1.62
C GLU A 99 -15.39 -18.28 -2.35
N GLY A 100 -15.64 -17.69 -3.52
CA GLY A 100 -16.88 -17.87 -4.28
C GLY A 100 -18.12 -17.23 -3.64
N LYS A 101 -17.93 -16.34 -2.66
CA LYS A 101 -19.03 -15.63 -1.98
C LYS A 101 -19.54 -14.43 -2.78
N MET A 102 -18.73 -13.94 -3.72
CA MET A 102 -19.11 -12.91 -4.67
C MET A 102 -18.31 -13.01 -5.97
N GLY A 103 -18.76 -12.35 -7.02
CA GLY A 103 -18.10 -12.24 -8.31
C GLY A 103 -17.70 -10.80 -8.66
N TRP A 104 -16.62 -10.65 -9.43
CA TRP A 104 -16.16 -9.34 -9.89
C TRP A 104 -17.20 -8.58 -10.74
N ASN A 105 -18.03 -9.32 -11.47
CA ASN A 105 -18.99 -8.77 -12.42
C ASN A 105 -20.43 -8.73 -11.86
N ASP A 106 -20.61 -9.15 -10.60
CA ASP A 106 -21.90 -9.07 -9.93
C ASP A 106 -22.31 -7.61 -9.78
N LYS A 107 -23.62 -7.37 -9.75
CA LYS A 107 -24.14 -6.02 -9.57
C LYS A 107 -23.99 -5.62 -8.11
N VAL A 108 -23.68 -4.35 -7.88
CA VAL A 108 -23.62 -3.83 -6.50
C VAL A 108 -24.97 -4.02 -5.79
N LYS A 109 -26.08 -3.87 -6.53
CA LYS A 109 -27.43 -4.08 -6.02
C LYS A 109 -27.75 -5.52 -5.59
N ASP A 110 -27.02 -6.51 -6.07
CA ASP A 110 -27.19 -7.90 -5.63
C ASP A 110 -26.83 -8.04 -4.14
N TYR A 111 -25.91 -7.19 -3.66
CA TYR A 111 -25.45 -7.15 -2.26
C TYR A 111 -26.05 -6.00 -1.46
N LEU A 112 -26.29 -4.86 -2.12
CA LEU A 112 -26.81 -3.63 -1.51
C LEU A 112 -28.06 -3.18 -2.28
N PRO A 113 -29.25 -3.73 -1.99
CA PRO A 113 -30.47 -3.44 -2.76
C PRO A 113 -30.85 -1.95 -2.81
N TYR A 114 -30.45 -1.20 -1.79
CA TYR A 114 -30.66 0.25 -1.67
C TYR A 114 -29.64 1.10 -2.45
N PHE A 115 -28.63 0.48 -3.08
CA PHE A 115 -27.58 1.20 -3.80
C PHE A 115 -28.17 2.08 -4.90
N SER A 116 -27.79 3.35 -4.88
CA SER A 116 -28.23 4.36 -5.85
C SER A 116 -27.05 5.24 -6.20
N LEU A 117 -26.83 5.45 -7.50
CA LEU A 117 -25.78 6.31 -8.02
C LEU A 117 -26.41 7.35 -8.96
N TYR A 118 -26.14 8.63 -8.70
CA TYR A 118 -26.70 9.78 -9.41
C TYR A 118 -28.25 9.86 -9.46
N GLY A 119 -28.94 9.01 -8.71
CA GLY A 119 -30.39 8.83 -8.87
C GLY A 119 -30.80 8.19 -10.20
N ASP A 120 -29.85 7.71 -11.01
CA ASP A 120 -30.11 7.09 -12.30
C ASP A 120 -30.43 5.59 -12.11
N PRO A 121 -31.64 5.12 -12.47
CA PRO A 121 -32.03 3.74 -12.25
C PRO A 121 -31.19 2.73 -13.04
N TRP A 122 -30.79 3.08 -14.27
CA TRP A 122 -30.04 2.19 -15.14
C TRP A 122 -28.61 2.02 -14.65
N ILE A 123 -27.92 3.12 -14.31
CA ILE A 123 -26.57 3.08 -13.74
C ILE A 123 -26.62 2.30 -12.42
N SER A 124 -27.53 2.65 -11.53
CA SER A 124 -27.66 2.01 -10.22
C SER A 124 -27.93 0.50 -10.32
N ALA A 125 -28.59 0.02 -11.38
CA ALA A 125 -28.83 -1.39 -11.61
C ALA A 125 -27.66 -2.13 -12.29
N ASN A 126 -26.77 -1.41 -12.96
CA ASN A 126 -25.76 -2.02 -13.84
C ASN A 126 -24.32 -1.91 -13.34
N VAL A 127 -24.01 -1.01 -12.40
CA VAL A 127 -22.68 -0.90 -11.79
C VAL A 127 -22.28 -2.23 -11.16
N THR A 128 -21.08 -2.69 -11.50
CA THR A 128 -20.49 -3.91 -10.96
C THR A 128 -19.51 -3.62 -9.82
N ILE A 129 -19.18 -4.65 -9.04
CA ILE A 129 -18.11 -4.59 -8.03
C ILE A 129 -16.79 -4.12 -8.66
N ARG A 130 -16.43 -4.64 -9.84
CA ARG A 130 -15.24 -4.24 -10.59
C ARG A 130 -15.26 -2.75 -10.95
N ASP A 131 -16.41 -2.19 -11.32
CA ASP A 131 -16.51 -0.77 -11.70
C ASP A 131 -16.19 0.14 -10.52
N LEU A 132 -16.65 -0.22 -9.31
CA LEU A 132 -16.31 0.51 -8.08
C LEU A 132 -14.81 0.45 -7.78
N LEU A 133 -14.21 -0.74 -7.80
CA LEU A 133 -12.79 -0.93 -7.48
C LEU A 133 -11.84 -0.39 -8.54
N SER A 134 -12.31 -0.19 -9.77
CA SER A 134 -11.53 0.33 -10.89
C SER A 134 -11.78 1.81 -11.17
N HIS A 135 -12.50 2.52 -10.30
CA HIS A 135 -12.84 3.94 -10.45
C HIS A 135 -13.56 4.29 -11.77
N ARG A 136 -14.49 3.43 -12.23
CA ARG A 136 -15.19 3.59 -13.53
C ARG A 136 -16.58 4.19 -13.44
N VAL A 137 -17.00 4.57 -12.25
CA VAL A 137 -18.37 5.03 -11.98
C VAL A 137 -18.55 6.53 -12.11
N GLY A 138 -17.49 7.29 -12.44
CA GLY A 138 -17.58 8.73 -12.73
C GLY A 138 -17.63 9.64 -11.50
N LEU A 139 -17.35 9.12 -10.30
CA LEU A 139 -17.24 9.96 -9.10
C LEU A 139 -16.04 10.90 -9.24
N GLY A 140 -16.27 12.20 -8.99
CA GLY A 140 -15.21 13.20 -9.02
C GLY A 140 -14.17 12.97 -7.94
N THR A 141 -12.99 13.56 -8.11
CA THR A 141 -11.91 13.54 -7.11
C THR A 141 -12.45 13.98 -5.75
N CYS A 142 -12.12 13.21 -4.70
CA CYS A 142 -12.56 13.46 -3.32
C CYS A 142 -14.08 13.38 -3.07
N SER A 143 -14.87 12.80 -3.99
CA SER A 143 -16.30 12.55 -3.73
C SER A 143 -16.46 11.59 -2.56
N GLY A 144 -16.90 12.10 -1.42
CA GLY A 144 -17.06 11.35 -0.17
C GLY A 144 -15.99 11.60 0.90
N ASP A 145 -14.89 12.29 0.57
CA ASP A 145 -13.80 12.56 1.53
C ASP A 145 -14.27 13.41 2.73
N VAL A 146 -15.25 14.29 2.49
CA VAL A 146 -15.83 15.15 3.52
C VAL A 146 -16.73 14.42 4.51
N ILE A 147 -17.15 13.18 4.22
CA ILE A 147 -18.02 12.38 5.11
C ILE A 147 -17.30 12.07 6.43
N TRP A 148 -15.98 11.88 6.39
CA TRP A 148 -15.19 11.60 7.58
C TRP A 148 -14.47 12.86 8.08
N TYR A 149 -13.74 13.56 7.20
CA TYR A 149 -12.81 14.62 7.62
C TYR A 149 -13.48 15.96 7.99
N LYS A 150 -14.68 16.23 7.49
CA LYS A 150 -15.44 17.45 7.80
C LYS A 150 -16.73 17.17 8.60
N SER A 151 -16.88 15.94 9.07
CA SER A 151 -18.03 15.58 9.88
C SER A 151 -17.79 15.97 11.33
N GLU A 152 -18.80 16.58 11.95
CA GLU A 152 -18.84 16.75 13.41
C GLU A 152 -19.26 15.45 14.12
N ALA A 153 -19.79 14.48 13.36
CA ALA A 153 -20.19 13.19 13.88
C ALA A 153 -18.95 12.37 14.27
N ASP A 154 -19.04 11.71 15.43
CA ASP A 154 -17.97 10.85 15.91
C ASP A 154 -17.87 9.56 15.07
N ALA A 155 -16.78 8.81 15.31
CA ALA A 155 -16.51 7.56 14.59
C ALA A 155 -17.63 6.52 14.73
N GLU A 156 -18.37 6.51 15.83
CA GLU A 156 -19.47 5.58 16.09
C GLU A 156 -20.74 6.00 15.35
N GLU A 157 -20.98 7.30 15.21
CA GLU A 157 -22.11 7.88 14.48
C GLU A 157 -21.98 7.71 12.96
N LEU A 158 -20.75 7.65 12.44
CA LEU A 158 -20.47 7.40 11.02
C LEU A 158 -20.57 5.93 10.63
N LYS A 159 -20.68 5.00 11.59
CA LYS A 159 -20.99 3.61 11.28
C LYS A 159 -22.38 3.56 10.64
N PRO A 160 -22.59 2.76 9.58
CA PRO A 160 -23.95 2.52 9.09
C PRO A 160 -24.77 1.94 10.25
N LYS A 161 -25.63 2.78 10.84
CA LYS A 161 -26.60 2.34 11.84
C LYS A 161 -27.38 1.22 11.18
N LYS A 162 -27.47 0.04 11.84
CA LYS A 162 -28.30 -1.07 11.37
C LYS A 162 -29.66 -0.51 10.95
N ILE A 163 -29.87 -0.44 9.64
CA ILE A 163 -31.16 -0.09 9.08
C ILE A 163 -31.99 -1.35 9.30
N ARG A 164 -32.97 -1.25 10.19
CA ARG A 164 -33.92 -2.34 10.49
C ARG A 164 -34.66 -2.76 9.23
#